data_AF-A0AAU2KLT1-F1
#
_entry.id   AF-A0AAU2KLT1-F1
#
_cell.length_a   1.000
_cell.length_b   1.000
_cell.length_c   1.000
_cell.angle_alpha   90.00
_cell.angle_beta   90.00
_cell.angle_gamma   90.00
#
_symmetry.space_group_name_H-M   'P 1'
#
loop_
_entity.id
_entity.type
_entity.pdbx_description
1 polymer ?
#
loop_
_entity_poly.entity_id
_entity_poly.type
_entity_poly.pdbx_seq_one_letter_code
_entity_poly.pdbx_strand_id
1 'polypeptide(L)'
;MSTNLDTAQTMVDRARARAVAIGVPMNIAVVEGGGHLLAFARMDGALLGSIDIALAKAKTSILFNGPSENLWEFCKPAVRLPRPSTPAAA
;
A
#
# COMPACT_ATOMS: atom_id res chain seq x y z
N MET A 1 0.30 16.51 -1.05
CA MET A 1 -0.17 16.46 0.35
C MET A 1 0.84 15.67 1.15
N SER A 2 1.50 16.28 2.14
CA SER A 2 2.45 15.57 3.00
C SER A 2 1.68 14.96 4.18
N THR A 3 1.68 13.63 4.28
CA THR A 3 1.13 12.90 5.43
C THR A 3 2.14 13.01 6.57
N ASN A 4 1.73 13.50 7.74
CA ASN A 4 2.59 13.54 8.93
C ASN A 4 2.39 12.31 9.83
N LEU A 5 3.22 12.17 10.86
CA LEU A 5 3.17 11.02 11.78
C LEU A 5 1.82 10.88 12.48
N ASP A 6 1.23 11.97 12.98
CA ASP A 6 -0.06 11.93 13.69
C ASP A 6 -1.20 11.45 12.80
N THR A 7 -1.21 11.89 11.54
CA THR A 7 -2.18 11.45 10.54
C THR A 7 -1.96 9.97 10.22
N ALA A 8 -0.70 9.55 10.03
CA ALA A 8 -0.36 8.15 9.77
C ALA A 8 -0.79 7.24 10.93
N GLN A 9 -0.59 7.67 12.18
CA GLN A 9 -1.02 6.93 13.37
C GLN A 9 -2.55 6.82 13.44
N THR A 10 -3.27 7.90 13.14
CA THR A 10 -4.74 7.89 13.05
C THR A 10 -5.23 6.91 11.98
N MET A 11 -4.56 6.85 10.82
CA MET A 11 -4.88 5.87 9.76
C MET A 11 -4.66 4.44 10.24
N VAL A 12 -3.54 4.19 10.94
CA VAL A 12 -3.25 2.89 11.55
C VAL A 12 -4.34 2.48 12.53
N ASP A 13 -4.76 3.37 13.43
CA ASP A 13 -5.78 3.04 14.44
C ASP A 13 -7.15 2.75 13.82
N ARG A 14 -7.53 3.48 12.78
CA ARG A 14 -8.76 3.19 12.01
C ARG A 14 -8.69 1.83 11.31
N ALA A 15 -7.53 1.51 10.71
CA ALA A 15 -7.32 0.21 10.07
C ALA A 15 -7.33 -0.93 11.09
N ARG A 16 -6.72 -0.75 12.27
CA ARG A 16 -6.77 -1.71 13.39
C ARG A 16 -8.19 -1.92 13.88
N ALA A 17 -8.98 -0.86 14.08
CA ALA A 17 -10.38 -0.96 14.48
C ALA A 17 -11.20 -1.76 13.46
N ARG A 18 -10.96 -1.55 12.16
CA ARG A 18 -11.62 -2.34 11.12
C ARG A 18 -11.17 -3.79 11.11
N ALA A 19 -9.88 -4.06 11.30
CA ALA A 19 -9.32 -5.41 11.38
C ALA A 19 -9.93 -6.21 12.56
N VAL A 20 -10.12 -5.56 13.72
CA VAL A 20 -10.85 -6.13 14.86
C VAL A 20 -12.31 -6.41 14.48
N ALA A 21 -12.99 -5.47 13.83
CA ALA A 21 -14.40 -5.63 13.46
C ALA A 21 -14.65 -6.78 12.46
N ILE A 22 -13.68 -7.10 11.59
CA ILE A 22 -13.77 -8.24 10.66
C ILE A 22 -13.18 -9.53 11.25
N GLY A 23 -12.60 -9.48 12.46
CA GLY A 23 -12.00 -10.64 13.12
C GLY A 23 -10.72 -11.18 12.47
N VAL A 24 -10.01 -10.35 11.69
CA VAL A 24 -8.78 -10.76 11.00
C VAL A 24 -7.60 -9.91 11.47
N PRO A 25 -6.59 -10.49 12.15
CA PRO A 25 -5.42 -9.74 12.56
C PRO A 25 -4.55 -9.38 11.35
N MET A 26 -4.15 -8.11 11.25
CA MET A 26 -3.47 -7.54 10.08
C MET A 26 -2.13 -6.88 10.40
N ASN A 27 -1.27 -6.80 9.39
CA ASN A 27 -0.13 -5.89 9.33
C ASN A 27 -0.54 -4.65 8.54
N ILE A 28 -0.26 -3.46 9.08
CA ILE A 28 -0.70 -2.18 8.52
C ILE A 28 0.53 -1.30 8.35
N ALA A 29 0.77 -0.84 7.13
CA ALA A 29 1.88 0.04 6.78
C ALA A 29 1.36 1.34 6.15
N VAL A 30 1.88 2.48 6.58
CA VAL A 30 1.57 3.80 6.02
C VAL A 30 2.87 4.44 5.57
N VAL A 31 2.90 4.87 4.31
CA VAL A 31 4.04 5.55 3.69
C VAL A 31 3.64 6.97 3.28
N GLU A 32 4.62 7.86 3.19
CA GLU A 32 4.44 9.20 2.64
C GLU A 32 4.55 9.22 1.10
N GLY A 33 4.39 10.41 0.51
CA GLY A 33 4.47 10.61 -0.95
C GLY A 33 5.81 10.23 -1.58
N GLY A 34 6.90 10.22 -0.81
CA GLY A 34 8.21 9.71 -1.25
C GLY A 34 8.32 8.18 -1.23
N GLY A 35 7.30 7.47 -0.73
CA GLY A 35 7.35 6.03 -0.52
C GLY A 35 8.15 5.61 0.73
N HIS A 36 8.48 6.55 1.60
CA HIS A 36 9.15 6.30 2.88
C HIS A 36 8.14 5.93 3.96
N LEU A 37 8.50 5.00 4.83
CA LEU A 37 7.65 4.52 5.92
C LEU A 37 7.46 5.60 6.98
N LEU A 38 6.20 5.87 7.35
CA LEU A 38 5.85 6.76 8.46
C LEU A 38 5.39 5.99 9.69
N ALA A 39 4.52 4.99 9.49
CA ALA A 39 3.95 4.23 10.59
C ALA A 39 3.74 2.77 10.17
N PHE A 40 3.93 1.87 11.13
CA PHE A 40 3.71 0.44 10.95
C PHE A 40 3.12 -0.17 12.22
N ALA A 41 2.13 -1.04 12.07
CA ALA A 41 1.58 -1.81 13.17
C ALA A 41 1.32 -3.25 12.74
N ARG A 42 1.80 -4.18 13.56
CA ARG A 42 1.46 -5.60 13.47
C ARG A 42 0.50 -5.93 14.61
N MET A 43 -0.65 -6.50 14.28
CA MET A 43 -1.55 -7.08 15.28
C MET A 43 -1.05 -8.46 15.74
N ASP A 44 -1.33 -8.80 17.00
CA ASP A 44 -1.06 -10.14 17.51
C ASP A 44 -1.84 -11.19 16.72
N GLY A 45 -1.18 -12.30 16.39
CA GLY A 45 -1.75 -13.35 15.53
C GLY A 45 -1.78 -13.03 14.03
N ALA A 46 -1.31 -11.87 13.59
CA ALA A 46 -1.18 -11.58 12.17
C ALA A 46 -0.11 -12.49 11.51
N LEU A 47 -0.33 -12.86 10.24
CA LEU A 47 0.61 -13.67 9.47
C LEU A 47 1.99 -13.00 9.40
N LEU A 48 3.05 -13.72 9.80
CA LEU A 48 4.42 -13.20 9.84
C LEU A 48 4.92 -12.78 8.45
N GLY A 49 4.65 -13.58 7.43
CA GLY A 49 5.00 -13.26 6.04
C GLY A 49 4.26 -12.04 5.48
N SER A 50 3.18 -11.59 6.14
CA SER A 50 2.42 -10.42 5.68
C SER A 50 3.02 -9.08 6.11
N ILE A 51 4.13 -9.07 6.86
CA ILE A 51 4.86 -7.85 7.20
C ILE A 51 5.41 -7.20 5.92
N ASP A 52 6.21 -7.95 5.17
CA ASP A 52 6.81 -7.46 3.92
C ASP A 52 5.75 -7.17 2.86
N ILE A 53 4.66 -7.95 2.84
CA ILE A 53 3.54 -7.74 1.92
C ILE A 53 2.87 -6.39 2.20
N ALA A 54 2.64 -6.02 3.47
CA ALA A 54 2.04 -4.74 3.81
C ALA A 54 2.92 -3.57 3.37
N LEU A 55 4.23 -3.66 3.63
CA LEU A 55 5.21 -2.66 3.19
C LEU A 55 5.27 -2.54 1.67
N ALA A 56 5.32 -3.67 0.96
CA ALA A 56 5.34 -3.71 -0.50
C ALA A 56 4.06 -3.11 -1.10
N LYS A 57 2.87 -3.45 -0.57
CA LYS A 57 1.60 -2.87 -1.03
C LYS A 57 1.55 -1.36 -0.83
N ALA A 58 1.97 -0.86 0.34
CA ALA A 58 2.00 0.56 0.61
C ALA A 58 2.93 1.31 -0.38
N LYS A 59 4.12 0.77 -0.63
CA LYS A 59 5.07 1.33 -1.59
C LYS A 59 4.54 1.29 -3.03
N THR A 60 3.97 0.17 -3.46
CA THR A 60 3.35 0.03 -4.79
C THR A 60 2.25 1.06 -5.00
N SER A 61 1.41 1.30 -3.99
CA SER A 61 0.32 2.27 -4.13
C SER A 61 0.81 3.69 -4.40
N ILE A 62 1.93 4.09 -3.82
CA ILE A 62 2.56 5.40 -4.11
C ILE A 62 3.22 5.38 -5.49
N LEU A 63 3.97 4.34 -5.83
CA LEU A 63 4.69 4.26 -7.11
C LEU A 63 3.78 4.26 -8.33
N PHE A 64 2.58 3.69 -8.20
CA PHE A 64 1.61 3.58 -9.29
C PHE A 64 0.36 4.45 -9.08
N ASN A 65 0.39 5.34 -8.07
CA ASN A 65 -0.66 6.29 -7.74
C ASN A 65 -2.08 5.68 -7.71
N GLY A 66 -2.24 4.58 -6.97
CA GLY A 66 -3.53 3.89 -6.87
C GLY A 66 -3.47 2.61 -6.05
N PRO A 67 -4.60 1.91 -5.87
CA PRO A 67 -4.62 0.60 -5.22
C PRO A 67 -3.66 -0.39 -5.89
N SER A 68 -2.83 -1.08 -5.10
CA SER A 68 -1.90 -2.09 -5.62
C SER A 68 -2.55 -3.20 -6.46
N GLU A 69 -3.85 -3.47 -6.25
CA GLU A 69 -4.62 -4.44 -7.02
C GLU A 69 -4.78 -4.05 -8.49
N ASN A 70 -4.79 -2.75 -8.80
CA ASN A 70 -4.88 -2.27 -10.18
C ASN A 70 -3.67 -2.72 -11.02
N LEU A 71 -2.52 -2.93 -10.36
CA LEU A 71 -1.30 -3.40 -11.01
C LEU A 71 -1.41 -4.88 -11.44
N TRP A 72 -2.28 -5.67 -10.79
CA TRP A 72 -2.40 -7.11 -11.02
C TRP A 72 -2.66 -7.46 -12.49
N GLU A 73 -3.51 -6.68 -13.17
CA GLU A 73 -3.84 -6.91 -14.58
C GLU A 73 -2.61 -6.85 -15.48
N PHE A 74 -1.61 -6.04 -15.14
CA PHE A 74 -0.38 -5.87 -15.89
C PHE A 74 0.69 -6.93 -15.56
N CYS A 75 0.51 -7.70 -14.48
CA CYS A 75 1.45 -8.75 -14.07
C CYS A 75 1.09 -10.16 -14.59
N LYS A 76 -0.09 -10.31 -15.21
CA LYS A 76 -0.53 -11.60 -15.76
C LYS A 76 0.32 -12.00 -16.99
N PRO A 77 0.63 -13.30 -17.16
CA PRO A 77 1.25 -13.79 -18.39
C PRO A 77 0.40 -13.40 -19.61
N ALA A 78 1.05 -12.98 -20.69
CA ALA A 78 0.45 -12.59 -21.98
C ALA A 78 -0.21 -11.19 -22.07
N VAL A 79 -0.23 -10.38 -21.00
CA VAL A 79 -0.61 -8.95 -21.12
C VAL A 79 0.59 -8.13 -21.60
N ARG A 80 0.43 -7.41 -22.72
CA ARG A 80 1.42 -6.44 -23.18
C ARG A 80 1.24 -5.15 -22.37
N LEU A 81 2.28 -4.74 -21.65
CA LEU A 81 2.26 -3.44 -20.96
C LEU A 81 1.97 -2.32 -21.96
N PRO A 82 1.11 -1.34 -21.59
CA PRO A 82 0.94 -0.15 -22.41
C PRO A 82 2.33 0.46 -22.61
N ARG A 83 2.70 0.72 -23.87
CA ARG A 83 3.94 1.43 -24.12
C ARG A 83 3.83 2.80 -23.47
N PRO A 84 4.90 3.32 -22.84
CA PRO A 84 4.92 4.72 -22.45
C PRO A 84 4.56 5.52 -23.70
N SER A 85 3.47 6.31 -23.63
CA SER A 85 3.15 7.22 -24.71
C SER A 85 4.37 8.09 -24.89
N THR A 86 4.99 8.07 -26.06
CA THR A 86 5.95 9.10 -26.46
C THR A 86 5.32 10.43 -26.09
N PRO A 87 6.02 11.35 -25.39
CA PRO A 87 5.45 12.67 -25.17
C PRO A 87 5.04 13.20 -26.54
N ALA A 88 3.76 13.56 -26.67
CA ALA A 88 3.25 14.16 -27.88
C ALA A 88 4.18 15.34 -28.20
N ALA A 89 4.86 15.26 -29.34
CA ALA A 89 5.69 16.34 -29.82
C ALA A 89 4.77 17.55 -30.05
N ALA A 90 5.07 18.64 -29.33
CA ALA A 90 4.68 20.04 -29.54
C ALA A 90 3.23 20.33 -29.95
#